data_AF-A0A7U9NEL5-F1
#
_entry.id   AF-A0A7U9NEL5-F1
#
_cell.length_a   1.000
_cell.length_b   1.000
_cell.length_c   1.000
_cell.angle_alpha   90.00
_cell.angle_beta   90.00
_cell.angle_gamma   90.00
#
_symmetry.space_group_name_H-M   'P 1'
#
loop_
_entity.id
_entity.type
_entity.pdbx_description
1 polymer ?
#
loop_
_entity_poly.entity_id
_entity_poly.type
_entity_poly.pdbx_seq_one_letter_code
_entity_poly.pdbx_strand_id
1 'polypeptide(L)'
;MVESNLQRSVILPSEKAFAYKMRLEAMDRQGQRVDLTSTPVVSKSRSNEELADKVGESREQIRRFIRLTELVPEILQMVDERQIAFRPAVEISYLSEEQQYTLLEAMGYNDATPSLAQAIKMKKFMQEGKLTDEVIQSIMQEDKPNQKEKPAFKDERITKLIPKSIPRGQETDFVVKALEFYNRHLQRSKAHER
;
A
#
# COMPACT_ATOMS: atom_id res chain seq x y z
N MET A 1 22.96 38.97 6.15
CA MET A 1 22.34 38.78 4.83
C MET A 1 21.32 37.67 5.00
N VAL A 2 20.03 38.02 4.98
CA VAL A 2 18.93 37.07 5.21
C VAL A 2 18.78 36.25 3.94
N GLU A 3 19.41 35.08 3.90
CA GLU A 3 19.09 34.08 2.90
C GLU A 3 17.73 33.49 3.25
N SER A 4 16.69 34.10 2.68
CA SER A 4 15.40 33.44 2.51
C SER A 4 15.64 32.18 1.67
N ASN A 5 15.92 31.06 2.33
CA ASN A 5 15.80 29.74 1.74
C ASN A 5 14.32 29.54 1.39
N LEU A 6 14.02 30.02 0.19
CA LEU A 6 12.76 29.98 -0.52
C LEU A 6 12.18 28.57 -0.34
N GLN A 7 11.21 28.46 0.55
CA GLN A 7 10.44 27.24 0.78
C GLN A 7 9.90 26.82 -0.58
N ARG A 8 10.44 25.76 -1.19
CA ARG A 8 9.70 25.06 -2.25
C ARG A 8 8.41 24.62 -1.59
N SER A 9 7.28 25.22 -1.97
CA SER A 9 5.96 24.73 -1.59
C SER A 9 5.91 23.26 -2.00
N VAL A 10 5.86 22.36 -1.02
CA VAL A 10 5.74 20.93 -1.27
C VAL A 10 4.35 20.71 -1.85
N ILE A 11 4.28 20.37 -3.13
CA ILE A 11 3.01 20.08 -3.80
C ILE A 11 2.42 18.84 -3.13
N LEU A 12 1.20 18.97 -2.62
CA LEU A 12 0.49 17.88 -1.97
C LEU A 12 0.10 16.78 -2.99
N PRO A 13 0.03 15.51 -2.57
CA PRO A 13 -0.50 14.44 -3.39
C PRO A 13 -1.87 14.77 -4.03
N SER A 14 -2.80 15.36 -3.27
CA SER A 14 -4.11 15.79 -3.76
C SER A 14 -4.02 16.89 -4.81
N GLU A 15 -3.26 17.96 -4.57
CA GLU A 15 -3.05 19.06 -5.51
C GLU A 15 -2.52 18.55 -6.85
N LYS A 16 -1.54 17.65 -6.79
CA LYS A 16 -0.95 17.02 -7.97
C LYS A 16 -1.96 16.13 -8.70
N ALA A 17 -2.76 15.37 -7.96
CA ALA A 17 -3.82 14.53 -8.51
C ALA A 17 -4.86 15.35 -9.30
N PHE A 18 -5.41 16.41 -8.70
CA PHE A 18 -6.38 17.28 -9.35
C PHE A 18 -5.77 18.05 -10.52
N ALA A 19 -4.51 18.51 -10.41
CA ALA A 19 -3.81 19.15 -11.52
C ALA A 19 -3.66 18.21 -12.73
N TYR A 20 -3.33 16.94 -12.51
CA TYR A 20 -3.25 15.95 -13.58
C TYR A 20 -4.61 15.65 -14.20
N LYS A 21 -5.65 15.46 -13.39
CA LYS A 21 -7.03 15.24 -13.87
C LYS A 21 -7.50 16.40 -14.74
N MET A 22 -7.34 17.63 -14.25
CA MET A 22 -7.73 18.84 -14.98
C MET A 22 -6.98 19.00 -16.31
N ARG A 23 -5.67 18.73 -16.34
CA ARG A 23 -4.89 18.79 -17.60
C ARG A 23 -5.32 17.73 -18.59
N LEU A 24 -5.56 16.51 -18.13
CA LEU A 24 -5.99 15.41 -18.99
C LEU A 24 -7.38 15.71 -19.60
N GLU A 25 -8.32 16.20 -18.80
CA GLU A 25 -9.65 16.62 -19.27
C GLU A 25 -9.57 17.77 -20.28
N ALA A 26 -8.68 18.74 -20.08
CA ALA A 26 -8.48 19.84 -21.02
C ALA A 26 -7.91 19.35 -22.37
N MET A 27 -6.95 18.41 -22.35
CA MET A 27 -6.40 17.80 -23.56
C MET A 27 -7.46 16.98 -24.31
N ASP A 28 -8.27 16.20 -23.59
CA ASP A 28 -9.35 15.41 -24.18
C ASP A 28 -10.42 16.30 -24.84
N ARG A 29 -10.72 17.48 -24.26
CA ARG A 29 -11.63 18.47 -24.86
C ARG A 29 -11.03 19.12 -26.11
N GLN A 30 -9.74 19.46 -26.11
CA GLN A 30 -9.06 20.04 -27.28
C GLN A 30 -8.89 19.04 -28.44
N GLY A 31 -8.80 17.74 -28.15
CA GLY A 31 -8.70 16.67 -29.14
C GLY A 31 -10.01 16.30 -29.86
N GLN A 32 -11.17 16.83 -29.42
CA GLN A 32 -12.46 16.62 -30.09
C GLN A 32 -12.61 17.56 -31.30
N ARG A 33 -11.95 17.24 -32.42
CA ARG A 33 -12.39 17.79 -33.72
C ARG A 33 -13.65 17.04 -34.15
N VAL A 34 -14.75 17.78 -34.30
CA VAL A 34 -16.09 17.28 -34.65
C VAL A 34 -16.21 16.65 -36.06
N ASP A 35 -15.14 16.72 -36.85
CA ASP A 35 -15.16 16.48 -38.31
C ASP A 35 -14.38 15.22 -38.76
N LEU A 36 -13.79 14.44 -37.84
CA LEU A 36 -13.08 13.21 -38.22
C LEU A 36 -13.46 12.05 -37.33
N THR A 37 -13.92 10.98 -37.97
CA THR A 37 -14.33 9.66 -37.48
C THR A 37 -13.21 9.00 -36.65
N SER A 38 -12.93 9.53 -35.47
CA SER A 38 -11.94 9.02 -34.54
C SER A 38 -12.70 8.19 -33.50
N THR A 39 -12.48 6.89 -33.51
CA THR A 39 -13.08 5.97 -32.54
C THR A 39 -12.76 6.41 -31.10
N PRO A 40 -13.73 6.48 -30.17
CA PRO A 40 -13.58 7.11 -28.84
C PRO A 40 -12.46 6.56 -27.94
N VAL A 41 -11.97 5.35 -28.24
CA VAL A 41 -10.98 4.64 -27.42
C VAL A 41 -9.54 5.06 -27.76
N VAL A 42 -9.29 5.55 -28.98
CA VAL A 42 -7.93 5.88 -29.45
C VAL A 42 -7.45 7.23 -28.91
N SER A 43 -8.35 8.20 -28.67
CA SER A 43 -7.96 9.54 -28.19
C SER A 43 -7.42 9.53 -26.76
N LYS A 44 -8.07 8.81 -25.83
CA LYS A 44 -7.68 8.77 -24.41
C LYS A 44 -6.28 8.20 -24.16
N SER A 45 -5.78 7.32 -25.04
CA SER A 45 -4.41 6.80 -24.90
C SER A 45 -3.37 7.84 -25.32
N ARG A 46 -3.66 8.67 -26.34
CA ARG A 46 -2.77 9.72 -26.83
C ARG A 46 -2.60 10.86 -25.83
N SER A 47 -3.70 11.33 -25.21
CA SER A 47 -3.64 12.42 -24.22
C SER A 47 -2.81 12.07 -22.99
N ASN A 48 -2.86 10.80 -22.56
CA ASN A 48 -2.06 10.32 -21.44
C ASN A 48 -0.55 10.24 -21.76
N GLU A 49 -0.20 9.84 -22.98
CA GLU A 49 1.19 9.82 -23.46
C GLU A 49 1.74 11.23 -23.60
N GLU A 50 0.96 12.14 -24.17
CA GLU A 50 1.34 13.55 -24.30
C GLU A 50 1.54 14.24 -22.94
N LEU A 51 0.68 13.96 -21.96
CA LEU A 51 0.86 14.49 -20.60
C LEU A 51 2.07 13.87 -19.90
N ALA A 52 2.33 12.57 -20.08
CA ALA A 52 3.52 11.89 -19.57
C ALA A 52 4.81 12.54 -20.08
N ASP A 53 4.88 12.79 -21.39
CA ASP A 53 6.04 13.44 -22.02
C ASP A 53 6.22 14.88 -21.53
N LYS A 54 5.12 15.64 -21.39
CA LYS A 54 5.16 17.04 -20.91
C LYS A 54 5.61 17.18 -19.47
N VAL A 55 5.25 16.23 -18.59
CA VAL A 55 5.53 16.31 -17.15
C VAL A 55 6.77 15.50 -16.77
N GLY A 56 7.28 14.65 -17.66
CA GLY A 56 8.44 13.79 -17.40
C GLY A 56 8.13 12.66 -16.42
N GLU A 57 6.88 12.22 -16.33
CA GLU A 57 6.44 11.12 -15.47
C GLU A 57 5.85 9.97 -16.28
N SER A 58 5.94 8.74 -15.77
CA SER A 58 5.31 7.62 -16.46
C SER A 58 3.78 7.78 -16.50
N ARG A 59 3.17 7.33 -17.59
CA ARG A 59 1.70 7.25 -17.74
C ARG A 59 1.03 6.56 -16.55
N GLU A 60 1.68 5.54 -16.00
CA GLU A 60 1.18 4.83 -14.82
C GLU A 60 1.24 5.68 -13.55
N GLN A 61 2.30 6.49 -13.36
CA GLN A 61 2.37 7.42 -12.24
C GLN A 61 1.26 8.48 -12.31
N ILE A 62 1.02 9.03 -13.50
CA ILE A 62 -0.09 9.98 -13.75
C ILE A 62 -1.44 9.34 -13.42
N ARG A 63 -1.69 8.12 -13.93
CA ARG A 63 -2.94 7.38 -13.64
C ARG A 63 -3.13 7.18 -12.15
N ARG A 64 -2.09 6.82 -11.40
CA ARG A 64 -2.16 6.62 -9.94
C ARG A 64 -2.47 7.92 -9.20
N PHE A 65 -1.89 9.03 -9.60
CA PHE A 65 -2.25 10.34 -9.04
C PHE A 65 -3.71 10.68 -9.35
N ILE A 66 -4.14 10.57 -10.60
CA ILE A 66 -5.56 10.80 -10.96
C ILE A 66 -6.48 9.88 -10.15
N ARG A 67 -6.06 8.64 -9.88
CA ARG A 67 -6.83 7.73 -9.04
C ARG A 67 -7.12 8.27 -7.64
N LEU A 68 -6.22 9.05 -7.04
CA LEU A 68 -6.47 9.67 -5.73
C LEU A 68 -7.66 10.63 -5.73
N THR A 69 -8.09 11.18 -6.87
CA THR A 69 -9.28 12.05 -6.93
C THR A 69 -10.59 11.30 -6.73
N GLU A 70 -10.55 9.97 -6.69
CA GLU A 70 -11.70 9.10 -6.43
C GLU A 70 -11.76 8.66 -4.94
N LEU A 71 -10.87 9.22 -4.11
CA LEU A 71 -10.93 9.04 -2.66
C LEU A 71 -11.94 9.99 -2.03
N VAL A 72 -12.61 9.53 -0.98
CA VAL A 72 -13.39 10.42 -0.10
C VAL A 72 -12.46 11.47 0.55
N PRO A 73 -12.97 12.69 0.83
CA PRO A 73 -12.13 13.80 1.30
C PRO A 73 -11.26 13.48 2.51
N GLU A 74 -11.79 12.72 3.47
CA GLU A 74 -11.12 12.33 4.71
C GLU A 74 -9.90 11.46 4.43
N ILE A 75 -10.07 10.42 3.58
CA ILE A 75 -8.95 9.54 3.21
C ILE A 75 -7.92 10.31 2.37
N LEU A 76 -8.36 11.21 1.48
CA LEU A 76 -7.45 12.03 0.70
C LEU A 76 -6.61 12.97 1.59
N GLN A 77 -7.23 13.59 2.59
CA GLN A 77 -6.54 14.39 3.59
C GLN A 77 -5.51 13.57 4.37
N MET A 78 -5.85 12.35 4.77
CA MET A 78 -4.90 11.44 5.44
C MET A 78 -3.67 11.11 4.57
N VAL A 79 -3.80 11.16 3.24
CA VAL A 79 -2.66 10.98 2.31
C VAL A 79 -1.78 12.23 2.30
N ASP A 80 -2.37 13.42 2.24
CA ASP A 80 -1.64 14.69 2.27
C ASP A 80 -0.89 14.87 3.60
N GLU A 81 -1.51 14.46 4.70
CA GLU A 81 -0.93 14.43 6.05
C GLU A 81 0.05 13.27 6.27
N ARG A 82 0.25 12.41 5.25
CA ARG A 82 1.16 11.25 5.26
C ARG A 82 0.80 10.15 6.27
N GLN A 83 -0.43 10.15 6.78
CA GLN A 83 -0.96 9.09 7.63
C GLN A 83 -1.22 7.80 6.81
N ILE A 84 -1.63 7.97 5.55
CA ILE A 84 -1.77 6.88 4.57
C ILE A 84 -0.72 7.09 3.47
N ALA A 85 0.10 6.06 3.24
CA ALA A 85 1.07 6.11 2.15
C ALA A 85 0.36 6.11 0.78
N PHE A 86 1.00 6.74 -0.21
CA PHE A 86 0.48 6.86 -1.58
C PHE A 86 0.02 5.53 -2.19
N ARG A 87 0.79 4.45 -2.01
CA ARG A 87 0.48 3.15 -2.63
C ARG A 87 -0.80 2.52 -2.07
N PRO A 88 -0.99 2.35 -0.74
CA PRO A 88 -2.27 1.95 -0.18
C PRO A 88 -3.44 2.83 -0.65
N ALA A 89 -3.26 4.15 -0.67
CA ALA A 89 -4.30 5.09 -1.10
C ALA A 89 -4.76 4.85 -2.54
N VAL A 90 -3.82 4.57 -3.45
CA VAL A 90 -4.12 4.20 -4.84
C VAL A 90 -4.95 2.92 -4.92
N GLU A 91 -4.76 1.94 -4.03
CA GLU A 91 -5.58 0.73 -4.04
C GLU A 91 -6.97 0.99 -3.44
N ILE A 92 -7.06 1.82 -2.39
CA ILE A 92 -8.32 2.23 -1.74
C ILE A 92 -9.21 3.02 -2.71
N SER A 93 -8.63 3.83 -3.60
CA SER A 93 -9.39 4.61 -4.58
C SER A 93 -10.11 3.78 -5.66
N TYR A 94 -9.99 2.45 -5.63
CA TYR A 94 -10.79 1.56 -6.47
C TYR A 94 -12.07 1.09 -5.77
N LEU A 95 -12.17 1.24 -4.45
CA LEU A 95 -13.36 0.89 -3.67
C LEU A 95 -14.50 1.87 -3.96
N SER A 96 -15.75 1.43 -3.78
CA SER A 96 -16.89 2.34 -3.84
C SER A 96 -16.82 3.38 -2.72
N GLU A 97 -17.48 4.51 -2.90
CA GLU A 97 -17.56 5.56 -1.88
C GLU A 97 -18.08 5.02 -0.53
N GLU A 98 -19.12 4.18 -0.56
CA GLU A 98 -19.66 3.49 0.62
C GLU A 98 -18.60 2.64 1.33
N GLN A 99 -17.87 1.81 0.59
CA GLN A 99 -16.79 0.97 1.15
C GLN A 99 -15.63 1.79 1.71
N GLN A 100 -15.37 2.98 1.16
CA GLN A 100 -14.36 3.89 1.69
C GLN A 100 -14.78 4.47 3.05
N TYR A 101 -16.06 4.83 3.22
CA TYR A 101 -16.57 5.26 4.53
C TYR A 101 -16.58 4.10 5.55
N THR A 102 -16.98 2.88 5.17
CA THR A 102 -16.85 1.71 6.06
C THR A 102 -15.40 1.49 6.49
N LEU A 103 -14.46 1.65 5.55
CA LEU A 103 -13.03 1.55 5.87
C LEU A 103 -12.60 2.66 6.85
N LEU A 104 -13.07 3.89 6.69
CA LEU A 104 -12.76 5.00 7.59
C LEU A 104 -13.23 4.71 9.02
N GLU A 105 -14.45 4.18 9.18
CA GLU A 105 -14.96 3.72 10.48
C GLU A 105 -14.07 2.62 11.07
N ALA A 106 -13.70 1.62 10.27
CA ALA A 106 -12.80 0.56 10.68
C ALA A 106 -11.41 1.07 11.09
N MET A 107 -10.89 2.13 10.46
CA MET A 107 -9.64 2.78 10.88
C MET A 107 -9.78 3.40 12.27
N GLY A 108 -10.92 4.06 12.55
CA GLY A 108 -11.23 4.64 13.85
C GLY A 108 -11.32 3.58 14.97
N TYR A 109 -12.01 2.47 14.72
CA TYR A 109 -12.12 1.38 15.70
C TYR A 109 -10.79 0.70 16.04
N ASN A 110 -9.88 0.59 15.06
CA ASN A 110 -8.58 -0.06 15.23
C ASN A 110 -7.45 0.91 15.59
N ASP A 111 -7.73 2.22 15.67
CA ASP A 111 -6.74 3.29 15.80
C ASP A 111 -5.55 3.11 14.82
N ALA A 112 -5.87 2.77 13.57
CA ALA A 112 -4.87 2.32 12.61
C ALA A 112 -5.26 2.54 11.16
N THR A 113 -4.28 2.92 10.33
CA THR A 113 -4.44 2.97 8.86
C THR A 113 -4.09 1.63 8.19
N PRO A 114 -4.72 1.32 7.03
CA PRO A 114 -4.49 0.07 6.32
C PRO A 114 -3.07 0.01 5.74
N SER A 115 -2.43 -1.14 5.90
CA SER A 115 -1.19 -1.46 5.19
C SER A 115 -1.44 -1.68 3.69
N LEU A 116 -0.37 -1.68 2.89
CA LEU A 116 -0.48 -2.00 1.46
C LEU A 116 -1.08 -3.39 1.20
N ALA A 117 -0.72 -4.38 2.02
CA ALA A 117 -1.25 -5.74 1.89
C ALA A 117 -2.77 -5.77 2.14
N GLN A 118 -3.24 -5.05 3.16
CA GLN A 118 -4.66 -4.93 3.47
C GLN A 118 -5.42 -4.21 2.35
N ALA A 119 -4.89 -3.09 1.84
CA ALA A 119 -5.51 -2.34 0.74
C ALA A 119 -5.60 -3.16 -0.57
N ILE A 120 -4.54 -3.90 -0.92
CA ILE A 120 -4.55 -4.84 -2.07
C ILE A 120 -5.62 -5.92 -1.87
N LYS A 121 -5.71 -6.47 -0.65
CA LYS A 121 -6.69 -7.50 -0.31
C LYS A 121 -8.11 -6.95 -0.44
N MET A 122 -8.40 -5.77 0.12
CA MET A 122 -9.71 -5.13 -0.01
C MET A 122 -10.11 -4.93 -1.47
N LYS A 123 -9.21 -4.37 -2.30
CA LYS A 123 -9.45 -4.20 -3.73
C LYS A 123 -9.76 -5.51 -4.44
N LYS A 124 -9.06 -6.59 -4.10
CA LYS A 124 -9.33 -7.92 -4.66
C LYS A 124 -10.73 -8.41 -4.30
N PHE A 125 -11.12 -8.31 -3.04
CA PHE A 125 -12.48 -8.69 -2.60
C PHE A 125 -13.56 -7.83 -3.26
N MET A 126 -13.30 -6.54 -3.46
CA MET A 126 -14.22 -5.64 -4.17
C MET A 126 -14.39 -6.05 -5.63
N GLN A 127 -13.29 -6.37 -6.34
CA GLN A 127 -13.33 -6.86 -7.71
C GLN A 127 -14.09 -8.19 -7.85
N GLU A 128 -14.08 -9.01 -6.79
CA GLU A 128 -14.84 -10.26 -6.72
C GLU A 128 -16.30 -10.06 -6.26
N GLY A 129 -16.71 -8.83 -5.91
CA GLY A 129 -18.05 -8.54 -5.37
C GLY A 129 -18.28 -9.08 -3.96
N LYS A 130 -17.21 -9.33 -3.19
CA LYS A 130 -17.22 -9.98 -1.87
C LYS A 130 -16.76 -9.06 -0.72
N LEU A 131 -16.47 -7.80 -1.01
CA LEU A 131 -16.06 -6.85 0.02
C LEU A 131 -17.30 -6.30 0.75
N THR A 132 -17.70 -7.00 1.81
CA THR A 132 -18.71 -6.54 2.77
C THR A 132 -18.06 -5.78 3.92
N ASP A 133 -18.87 -5.13 4.75
CA ASP A 133 -18.39 -4.37 5.89
C ASP A 133 -17.64 -5.26 6.90
N GLU A 134 -18.15 -6.48 7.16
CA GLU A 134 -17.49 -7.44 8.04
C GLU A 134 -16.13 -7.88 7.47
N VAL A 135 -16.02 -8.00 6.14
CA VAL A 135 -14.76 -8.33 5.49
C VAL A 135 -13.76 -7.17 5.62
N ILE A 136 -14.19 -5.91 5.49
CA ILE A 136 -13.34 -4.75 5.71
C ILE A 136 -12.80 -4.74 7.14
N GLN A 137 -13.68 -4.91 8.13
CA GLN A 137 -13.30 -4.99 9.55
C GLN A 137 -12.33 -6.14 9.81
N SER A 138 -12.63 -7.34 9.27
CA SER A 138 -11.78 -8.52 9.42
C SER A 138 -10.38 -8.29 8.84
N ILE A 139 -10.29 -7.70 7.64
CA ILE A 139 -8.99 -7.38 7.02
C ILE A 139 -8.21 -6.37 7.87
N MET A 140 -8.87 -5.38 8.46
CA MET A 140 -8.22 -4.37 9.30
C MET A 140 -7.65 -4.94 10.60
N GLN A 141 -8.29 -5.98 11.15
CA GLN A 141 -7.84 -6.68 12.36
C GLN A 141 -6.69 -7.67 12.11
N GLU A 142 -6.39 -8.01 10.85
CA GLU A 142 -5.28 -8.91 10.53
C GLU A 142 -3.94 -8.35 11.01
N ASP A 143 -3.20 -9.18 11.76
CA ASP A 143 -1.86 -8.83 12.22
C ASP A 143 -0.99 -8.36 11.04
N LYS A 144 -0.51 -7.12 11.13
CA LYS A 144 0.37 -6.58 10.10
C LYS A 144 1.65 -7.43 10.08
N PRO A 145 2.19 -7.82 8.90
CA PRO A 145 3.41 -8.62 8.83
C PRO A 145 4.62 -7.94 9.50
N ASN A 146 4.56 -6.61 9.66
CA ASN A 146 5.59 -5.81 10.33
C ASN A 146 5.39 -5.74 11.87
N GLN A 147 4.24 -6.20 12.39
CA GLN A 147 3.90 -6.21 13.82
C GLN A 147 4.09 -7.58 14.49
N LYS A 148 4.45 -8.63 13.74
CA LYS A 148 4.99 -9.84 14.38
C LYS A 148 6.34 -9.46 14.99
N GLU A 149 6.39 -9.36 16.31
CA GLU A 149 7.66 -9.22 17.03
C GLU A 149 8.59 -10.33 16.56
N LYS A 150 9.64 -9.97 15.82
CA LYS A 150 10.73 -10.90 15.55
C LYS A 150 11.51 -11.02 16.86
N PRO A 151 11.62 -12.21 17.47
CA PRO A 151 12.42 -12.37 18.68
C PRO A 151 13.86 -11.91 18.39
N ALA A 152 14.28 -10.84 19.04
CA ALA A 152 15.66 -10.38 18.94
C ALA A 152 16.52 -11.17 19.93
N PHE A 153 17.43 -12.00 19.42
CA PHE A 153 18.40 -12.71 20.26
C PHE A 153 19.48 -11.74 20.75
N LYS A 154 19.21 -11.03 21.85
CA LYS A 154 20.15 -10.06 22.44
C LYS A 154 21.28 -10.72 23.24
N ASP A 155 21.10 -11.96 23.69
CA ASP A 155 22.10 -12.68 24.50
C ASP A 155 23.20 -13.27 23.61
N GLU A 156 24.46 -12.89 23.90
CA GLU A 156 25.62 -13.38 23.16
C GLU A 156 25.73 -14.90 23.14
N ARG A 157 25.31 -15.58 24.21
CA ARG A 157 25.36 -17.04 24.31
C ARG A 157 24.49 -17.70 23.26
N ILE A 158 23.36 -17.07 22.93
CA ILE A 158 22.45 -17.55 21.88
C ILE A 158 23.06 -17.25 20.51
N THR A 159 23.53 -16.02 20.28
CA THR A 159 24.11 -15.65 18.97
C THR A 159 25.35 -16.44 18.59
N LYS A 160 26.15 -16.90 19.57
CA LYS A 160 27.33 -17.76 19.35
C LYS A 160 26.95 -19.17 18.89
N LEU A 161 25.74 -19.65 19.21
CA LEU A 161 25.25 -20.97 18.81
C LEU A 161 24.65 -20.96 17.39
N ILE A 162 24.36 -19.78 16.83
CA ILE A 162 23.81 -19.65 15.47
C ILE A 162 24.98 -19.61 14.48
N PRO A 163 25.07 -20.56 13.54
CA PRO A 163 26.12 -20.58 12.54
C PRO A 163 26.11 -19.30 11.68
N LYS A 164 27.29 -18.75 11.41
CA LYS A 164 27.44 -17.57 10.53
C LYS A 164 27.00 -17.80 9.08
N SER A 165 26.74 -19.05 8.70
CA SER A 165 26.16 -19.44 7.40
C SER A 165 24.66 -19.16 7.31
N ILE A 166 23.97 -18.93 8.43
CA ILE A 166 22.55 -18.58 8.44
C ILE A 166 22.38 -17.09 8.05
N PRO A 167 21.54 -16.77 7.05
CA PRO A 167 21.27 -15.39 6.67
C PRO A 167 20.63 -14.59 7.81
N ARG A 168 20.98 -13.30 7.91
CA ARG A 168 20.36 -12.35 8.85
C ARG A 168 18.84 -12.34 8.66
N GLY A 169 18.10 -12.49 9.75
CA GLY A 169 16.63 -12.58 9.73
C GLY A 169 16.07 -14.00 9.58
N GLN A 170 16.90 -15.03 9.39
CA GLN A 170 16.53 -16.45 9.50
C GLN A 170 17.03 -17.10 10.81
N GLU A 171 17.65 -16.31 11.68
CA GLU A 171 18.17 -16.77 12.98
C GLU A 171 17.07 -17.42 13.83
N THR A 172 15.86 -16.86 13.81
CA THR A 172 14.71 -17.38 14.56
C THR A 172 14.30 -18.77 14.10
N ASP A 173 14.25 -19.00 12.79
CA ASP A 173 13.86 -20.31 12.22
C ASP A 173 14.89 -21.39 12.55
N PHE A 174 16.18 -21.04 12.58
CA PHE A 174 17.24 -21.94 12.99
C PHE A 174 17.08 -22.36 14.46
N VAL A 175 16.83 -21.41 15.36
CA VAL A 175 16.66 -21.68 16.79
C VAL A 175 15.42 -22.54 17.04
N VAL A 176 14.30 -22.27 16.37
CA VAL A 176 13.07 -23.08 16.48
C VAL A 176 13.35 -24.53 16.06
N LYS A 177 14.00 -24.75 14.91
CA LYS A 177 14.36 -26.11 14.45
C LYS A 177 15.28 -26.84 15.42
N ALA A 178 16.24 -26.13 16.02
CA ALA A 178 17.15 -26.71 17.01
C ALA A 178 16.41 -27.16 18.28
N LEU A 179 15.48 -26.33 18.77
CA LEU A 179 14.65 -26.64 19.93
C LEU A 179 13.69 -27.80 19.65
N GLU A 180 13.07 -27.84 18.47
CA GLU A 180 12.22 -28.96 18.03
C GLU A 180 13.00 -30.27 17.96
N PHE A 181 14.22 -30.24 17.41
CA PHE A 181 15.09 -31.40 17.34
C PHE A 181 15.45 -31.91 18.74
N TYR A 182 15.83 -31.02 19.65
CA TYR A 182 16.19 -31.37 21.02
C TYR A 182 15.00 -31.92 21.82
N ASN A 183 13.82 -31.31 21.72
CA ASN A 183 12.60 -31.82 22.33
C ASN A 183 12.24 -33.22 21.81
N ARG A 184 12.36 -33.45 20.50
CA ARG A 184 12.14 -34.77 19.90
C ARG A 184 13.14 -35.81 20.40
N HIS A 185 14.40 -35.41 20.59
CA HIS A 185 15.43 -36.26 21.17
C HIS A 185 15.10 -36.65 22.62
N LEU A 186 14.71 -35.69 23.47
CA LEU A 186 14.32 -35.92 24.86
C LEU A 186 13.09 -36.84 25.00
N GLN A 187 12.12 -36.72 24.10
CA GLN A 187 10.95 -37.59 24.10
C GLN A 187 11.31 -39.03 23.75
N ARG A 188 12.27 -39.23 22.83
CA ARG A 188 12.77 -40.57 22.46
C ARG A 188 13.61 -41.21 23.56
N SER A 189 14.46 -40.43 24.26
CA SER A 189 15.25 -40.97 25.37
C SER A 189 14.37 -41.38 26.56
N LYS A 190 13.34 -40.59 26.90
CA LYS A 190 12.36 -40.95 27.94
C LYS A 190 11.52 -42.19 27.60
N ALA A 191 11.32 -42.49 26.32
CA ALA A 191 10.62 -43.68 25.87
C ALA A 191 11.50 -44.96 25.86
N HIS A 192 12.83 -44.82 26.00
CA HIS A 192 13.76 -45.95 26.15
C HIS A 192 14.12 -46.26 27.61
N GLU A 193 13.80 -45.36 28.55
CA GLU A 193 14.01 -45.55 30.00
C GLU A 193 12.77 -46.16 30.73
N ARG A 194 11.72 -46.54 30.00
CA ARG A 194 10.55 -47.27 30.52
C ARG A 194 10.49 -48.66 29.89
#